data_AF-A0AAV8CFJ0-F1
#
_entry.id   AF-A0AAV8CFJ0-F1
#
_cell.length_a   1.000
_cell.length_b   1.000
_cell.length_c   1.000
_cell.angle_alpha   90.00
_cell.angle_beta   90.00
_cell.angle_gamma   90.00
#
_symmetry.space_group_name_H-M   'P 1'
#
loop_
_entity.id
_entity.type
_entity.pdbx_description
1 polymer ?
#
loop_
_entity_poly.entity_id
_entity_poly.type
_entity_poly.pdbx_seq_one_letter_code
_entity_poly.pdbx_strand_id
1 'polypeptide(L)'
;MAPVAPLPYSLPDRDIQAIVDAYREEPDNPKYAFRHLLFSVTEPAARAKPISVPNTMWAEAMRKLEGMESSNRERLWPQLVQGFKDLSARLKLQDEVISSDADRLRMTHSNVKMLQRHFQADTLPWIQRLKQQELALQRRLLKIMKIVEALENKGFRMPLTNEEVQLRDKLVAMAKRIKGPGSDLSRRVYNLMSVSRVLVSSGGIGGPVYVPSSAKVDEQSILDLQEVLLQQTEAVAKLGNVLKRDARDLEIITSDNKDIIESSGNRDAFFGRPIVSLNV
;
A
#
# COMPACT_ATOMS: atom_id res chain seq x y z
N MET A 1 10.74 -86.77 -16.96
CA MET A 1 9.45 -86.22 -16.49
C MET A 1 9.42 -84.75 -16.86
N ALA A 2 8.51 -84.35 -17.75
CA ALA A 2 8.38 -82.94 -18.13
C ALA A 2 7.63 -82.18 -17.03
N PRO A 3 8.03 -80.94 -16.68
CA PRO A 3 7.33 -80.17 -15.67
C PRO A 3 5.97 -79.74 -16.22
N VAL A 4 4.91 -80.08 -15.48
CA VAL A 4 3.53 -79.70 -15.76
C VAL A 4 3.43 -78.17 -15.68
N ALA A 5 3.02 -77.53 -16.78
CA ALA A 5 2.76 -76.10 -16.79
C ALA A 5 1.63 -75.77 -15.79
N PRO A 6 1.76 -74.71 -14.97
CA PRO A 6 0.72 -74.34 -14.02
C PRO A 6 -0.59 -74.01 -14.76
N LEU A 7 -1.70 -74.55 -14.23
CA LEU A 7 -3.04 -74.38 -14.78
C LEU A 7 -3.41 -72.89 -14.86
N PRO A 8 -4.10 -72.44 -15.91
CA PRO A 8 -4.60 -71.07 -15.99
C PRO A 8 -5.62 -70.84 -14.88
N TYR A 9 -5.34 -69.87 -13.99
CA TYR A 9 -6.26 -69.39 -12.97
C TYR A 9 -7.64 -69.07 -13.57
N SER A 10 -8.72 -69.38 -12.84
CA SER A 10 -10.06 -68.99 -13.24
C SER A 10 -10.19 -67.45 -13.24
N LEU A 11 -11.05 -66.88 -14.09
CA LEU A 11 -11.31 -65.44 -14.14
C LEU A 11 -11.57 -64.78 -12.77
N PRO A 12 -12.42 -65.34 -11.88
CA PRO A 12 -12.64 -64.74 -10.55
C PRO A 12 -11.42 -64.84 -9.63
N ASP A 13 -10.63 -65.92 -9.71
CA ASP A 13 -9.40 -66.04 -8.91
C ASP A 13 -8.36 -65.01 -9.34
N ARG A 14 -8.29 -64.69 -10.63
CA ARG A 14 -7.45 -63.63 -11.17
C ARG A 14 -7.87 -62.24 -10.65
N ASP A 15 -9.16 -61.97 -10.56
CA ASP A 15 -9.69 -60.68 -10.07
C ASP A 15 -9.46 -60.52 -8.56
N ILE A 16 -9.68 -61.57 -7.79
CA ILE A 16 -9.37 -61.58 -6.34
C ILE A 16 -7.86 -61.35 -6.14
N GLN A 17 -7.02 -62.03 -6.91
CA GLN A 17 -5.57 -61.82 -6.83
C GLN A 17 -5.17 -60.40 -7.25
N ALA A 18 -5.85 -59.80 -8.23
CA ALA A 18 -5.61 -58.41 -8.63
C ALA A 18 -5.97 -57.41 -7.51
N ILE A 19 -7.05 -57.66 -6.77
CA ILE A 19 -7.43 -56.84 -5.60
C ILE A 19 -6.40 -57.02 -4.48
N VAL A 20 -5.97 -58.26 -4.20
CA VAL A 20 -4.93 -58.53 -3.18
C VAL A 20 -3.61 -57.86 -3.56
N ASP A 21 -3.20 -57.94 -4.83
CA ASP A 21 -2.02 -57.26 -5.35
C ASP A 21 -2.16 -55.73 -5.25
N ALA A 22 -3.36 -55.16 -5.42
CA ALA A 22 -3.57 -53.71 -5.35
C ALA A 22 -3.38 -53.13 -3.94
N TYR A 23 -3.64 -53.92 -2.90
CA TYR A 23 -3.52 -53.53 -1.48
C TYR A 23 -2.20 -53.95 -0.83
N ARG A 24 -1.39 -54.78 -1.50
CA ARG A 24 -0.10 -55.26 -0.98
C ARG A 24 0.95 -54.15 -1.01
N GLU A 25 1.27 -53.59 0.14
CA GLU A 25 2.23 -52.50 0.35
C GLU A 25 3.68 -53.02 0.35
N GLU A 26 4.12 -53.60 -0.77
CA GLU A 26 5.52 -53.96 -1.00
C GLU A 26 6.19 -52.90 -1.90
N PRO A 27 7.45 -52.50 -1.63
CA PRO A 27 8.14 -51.46 -2.40
C PRO A 27 8.32 -51.84 -3.87
N ASP A 28 8.42 -53.14 -4.15
CA ASP A 28 8.62 -53.71 -5.48
C ASP A 28 7.32 -54.03 -6.22
N ASN A 29 6.15 -53.84 -5.59
CA ASN A 29 4.86 -54.16 -6.21
C ASN A 29 4.43 -53.08 -7.22
N PRO A 30 4.45 -53.35 -8.53
CA PRO A 30 4.09 -52.35 -9.54
C PRO A 30 2.57 -52.13 -9.64
N LYS A 31 1.75 -53.02 -9.07
CA LYS A 31 0.28 -52.98 -9.15
C LYS A 31 -0.39 -52.28 -7.96
N TYR A 32 0.39 -51.77 -7.01
CA TYR A 32 -0.14 -51.12 -5.83
C TYR A 32 -0.93 -49.84 -6.20
N ALA A 33 -2.21 -49.79 -5.81
CA ALA A 33 -3.13 -48.77 -6.30
C ALA A 33 -2.98 -47.40 -5.59
N PHE A 34 -2.53 -47.38 -4.34
CA PHE A 34 -2.48 -46.17 -3.51
C PHE A 34 -1.14 -45.42 -3.60
N ARG A 35 -0.55 -45.35 -4.81
CA ARG A 35 0.65 -44.56 -5.10
C ARG A 35 0.23 -43.22 -5.68
N HIS A 36 0.56 -42.13 -4.98
CA HIS A 36 0.29 -40.78 -5.44
C HIS A 36 1.55 -39.91 -5.34
N LEU A 37 1.75 -39.06 -6.35
CA LEU A 37 2.75 -37.99 -6.30
C LEU A 37 2.08 -36.70 -5.86
N LEU A 38 2.46 -36.19 -4.70
CA LEU A 38 1.97 -34.94 -4.16
C LEU A 38 3.10 -33.92 -4.12
N PHE A 39 2.79 -32.67 -4.39
CA PHE A 39 3.80 -31.61 -4.40
C PHE A 39 4.08 -31.15 -2.97
N SER A 40 5.36 -31.11 -2.61
CA SER A 40 5.85 -30.59 -1.33
C SER A 40 6.82 -29.44 -1.58
N VAL A 41 6.95 -28.54 -0.61
CA VAL A 41 8.02 -27.53 -0.64
C VAL A 41 9.34 -28.25 -0.39
N THR A 42 10.27 -28.18 -1.34
CA THR A 42 11.54 -28.91 -1.25
C THR A 42 12.69 -28.04 -1.76
N GLU A 43 13.77 -28.03 -0.99
CA GLU A 43 14.98 -27.31 -1.35
C GLU A 43 15.58 -27.85 -2.66
N PRO A 44 16.17 -26.98 -3.51
CA PRO A 44 16.75 -27.40 -4.78
C PRO A 44 17.77 -28.54 -4.67
N ALA A 45 18.54 -28.58 -3.57
CA ALA A 45 19.55 -29.61 -3.33
C ALA A 45 18.97 -31.01 -3.06
N ALA A 46 17.74 -31.10 -2.56
CA ALA A 46 17.07 -32.36 -2.22
C ALA A 46 16.19 -32.89 -3.37
N ARG A 47 16.22 -32.26 -4.55
CA ARG A 47 15.42 -32.65 -5.71
C ARG A 47 15.99 -33.90 -6.37
N ALA A 48 15.39 -35.03 -6.05
CA ALA A 48 15.66 -36.29 -6.72
C ALA A 48 14.34 -36.94 -7.14
N LYS A 49 14.42 -37.78 -8.19
CA LYS A 49 13.32 -38.65 -8.57
C LYS A 49 13.31 -39.86 -7.62
N PRO A 50 12.18 -40.18 -6.95
CA PRO A 50 12.10 -41.36 -6.11
C PRO A 50 12.21 -42.66 -6.94
N ILE A 51 12.95 -43.64 -6.42
CA ILE A 51 13.36 -44.87 -7.16
C ILE A 51 12.17 -45.79 -7.48
N SER A 52 11.11 -45.78 -6.65
CA SER A 52 9.94 -46.69 -6.78
C SER A 52 8.83 -46.18 -7.72
N VAL A 53 9.03 -45.01 -8.37
CA VAL A 53 7.97 -44.35 -9.16
C VAL A 53 8.05 -44.74 -10.63
N PRO A 54 6.94 -45.24 -11.25
CA PRO A 54 6.91 -45.53 -12.68
C PRO A 54 7.09 -44.26 -13.52
N ASN A 55 7.79 -44.38 -14.65
CA ASN A 55 8.14 -43.25 -15.52
C ASN A 55 6.92 -42.46 -16.01
N THR A 56 5.78 -43.12 -16.21
CA THR A 56 4.53 -42.50 -16.64
C THR A 56 3.97 -41.55 -15.58
N MET A 57 3.86 -42.01 -14.34
CA MET A 57 3.38 -41.20 -13.21
C MET A 57 4.32 -40.02 -12.94
N TRP A 58 5.63 -40.23 -13.05
CA TRP A 58 6.62 -39.16 -12.91
C TRP A 58 6.47 -38.10 -14.01
N ALA A 59 6.35 -38.52 -15.28
CA ALA A 59 6.17 -37.61 -16.41
C ALA A 59 4.87 -36.81 -16.28
N GLU A 60 3.78 -37.41 -15.82
CA GLU A 60 2.52 -36.72 -15.57
C GLU A 60 2.64 -35.66 -14.46
N ALA A 61 3.33 -35.98 -13.36
CA ALA A 61 3.55 -35.02 -12.28
C ALA A 61 4.47 -33.87 -12.70
N MET A 62 5.52 -34.15 -13.48
CA MET A 62 6.39 -33.11 -14.04
C MET A 62 5.63 -32.23 -15.04
N ARG A 63 4.79 -32.80 -15.90
CA ARG A 63 3.91 -32.03 -16.81
C ARG A 63 2.95 -31.13 -16.04
N LYS A 64 2.40 -31.60 -14.92
CA LYS A 64 1.56 -30.78 -14.03
C LYS A 64 2.37 -29.64 -13.42
N LEU A 65 3.60 -29.88 -12.98
CA LEU A 65 4.47 -28.86 -12.43
C LEU A 65 4.82 -27.80 -13.50
N GLU A 66 5.16 -28.21 -14.72
CA GLU A 66 5.47 -27.31 -15.84
C GLU A 66 4.29 -26.39 -16.21
N GLY A 67 3.06 -26.86 -16.03
CA GLY A 67 1.84 -26.08 -16.23
C GLY A 67 1.48 -25.13 -15.09
N MET A 68 2.20 -25.14 -13.96
CA MET A 68 1.99 -24.19 -12.86
C MET A 68 2.79 -22.89 -13.05
N GLU A 69 2.43 -21.86 -12.27
CA GLU A 69 3.16 -20.59 -12.23
C GLU A 69 4.66 -20.77 -11.89
N SER A 70 5.52 -19.85 -12.36
CA SER A 70 6.97 -19.86 -12.12
C SER A 70 7.32 -19.99 -10.63
N SER A 71 6.63 -19.27 -9.74
CA SER A 71 6.86 -19.33 -8.31
C SER A 71 6.61 -20.72 -7.70
N ASN A 72 5.63 -21.45 -8.23
CA ASN A 72 5.32 -22.81 -7.79
C ASN A 72 6.32 -23.81 -8.36
N ARG A 73 6.77 -23.64 -9.61
CA ARG A 73 7.81 -24.49 -10.24
C ARG A 73 9.14 -24.45 -9.51
N GLU A 74 9.49 -23.29 -8.95
CA GLU A 74 10.74 -23.09 -8.23
C GLU A 74 10.69 -23.56 -6.78
N ARG A 75 9.51 -23.77 -6.20
CA ARG A 75 9.35 -24.11 -4.77
C ARG A 75 8.89 -25.56 -4.55
N LEU A 76 8.06 -26.07 -5.45
CA LEU A 76 7.41 -27.36 -5.30
C LEU A 76 8.20 -28.48 -6.00
N TRP A 77 8.23 -29.64 -5.38
CA TRP A 77 8.79 -30.86 -5.96
C TRP A 77 7.85 -32.06 -5.71
N PRO A 78 7.70 -32.99 -6.67
CA PRO A 78 6.87 -34.17 -6.46
C PRO A 78 7.49 -35.11 -5.42
N GLN A 79 6.71 -35.44 -4.39
CA GLN A 79 7.04 -36.42 -3.37
C GLN A 79 6.10 -37.63 -3.50
N LEU A 80 6.67 -38.83 -3.43
CA LEU A 80 5.89 -40.06 -3.41
C LEU A 80 5.21 -40.23 -2.06
N VAL A 81 3.92 -40.56 -2.11
CA VAL A 81 3.08 -40.93 -0.97
C VAL A 81 2.52 -42.31 -1.26
N GLN A 82 2.84 -43.26 -0.40
CA GLN A 82 2.40 -44.65 -0.51
C GLN A 82 1.41 -44.97 0.62
N GLY A 83 0.16 -45.24 0.23
CA GLY A 83 -0.87 -45.69 1.16
C GLY A 83 -1.34 -44.64 2.17
N PHE A 84 -2.10 -45.11 3.15
CA PHE A 84 -2.73 -44.26 4.17
C PHE A 84 -1.76 -43.85 5.27
N LYS A 85 -0.68 -44.61 5.50
CA LYS A 85 0.32 -44.30 6.54
C LYS A 85 1.05 -43.00 6.21
N ASP A 86 1.56 -42.87 4.99
CA ASP A 86 2.23 -41.65 4.54
C ASP A 86 1.26 -40.46 4.49
N LEU A 87 0.00 -40.70 4.09
CA LEU A 87 -1.03 -39.67 4.11
C LEU A 87 -1.32 -39.17 5.54
N SER A 88 -1.41 -40.09 6.51
CA SER A 88 -1.60 -39.74 7.92
C SER A 88 -0.41 -38.98 8.50
N ALA A 89 0.83 -39.32 8.10
CA ALA A 89 2.02 -38.58 8.48
C ALA A 89 2.00 -37.16 7.91
N ARG A 90 1.58 -36.99 6.65
CA ARG A 90 1.42 -35.66 6.03
C ARG A 90 0.32 -34.84 6.69
N LEU A 91 -0.79 -35.45 7.09
CA LEU A 91 -1.86 -34.76 7.81
C LEU A 91 -1.35 -34.20 9.14
N LYS A 92 -0.58 -34.99 9.91
CA LYS A 92 0.04 -34.52 11.16
C LYS A 92 0.98 -33.34 10.93
N LEU A 93 1.83 -33.41 9.89
CA LEU A 93 2.70 -32.30 9.52
C LEU A 93 1.91 -31.04 9.13
N GLN A 94 0.78 -31.19 8.43
CA GLN A 94 -0.09 -30.07 8.10
C GLN A 94 -0.69 -29.43 9.35
N ASP A 95 -1.18 -30.23 10.30
CA ASP A 95 -1.72 -29.72 11.56
C ASP A 95 -0.65 -28.96 12.38
N GLU A 96 0.57 -29.49 12.44
CA GLU A 96 1.71 -28.82 13.08
C GLU A 96 2.04 -27.49 12.40
N VAL A 97 2.11 -27.46 11.07
CA VAL A 97 2.39 -26.22 10.31
C VAL A 97 1.28 -25.20 10.53
N ILE A 98 0.01 -25.59 10.45
CA ILE A 98 -1.14 -24.70 10.69
C ILE A 98 -1.07 -24.11 12.10
N SER A 99 -0.74 -24.92 13.11
CA SER A 99 -0.59 -24.42 14.47
C SER A 99 0.53 -23.38 14.59
N SER A 100 1.68 -23.64 13.96
CA SER A 100 2.82 -22.72 13.97
C SER A 100 2.53 -21.41 13.23
N ASP A 101 1.82 -21.48 12.10
CA ASP A 101 1.44 -20.32 11.31
C ASP A 101 0.39 -19.47 12.04
N ALA A 102 -0.57 -20.11 12.73
CA ALA A 102 -1.54 -19.41 13.56
C ALA A 102 -0.85 -18.62 14.69
N ASP A 103 0.18 -19.20 15.32
CA ASP A 103 0.97 -18.51 16.34
C ASP A 103 1.78 -17.34 15.74
N ARG A 104 2.40 -17.52 14.57
CA ARG A 104 3.12 -16.45 13.86
C ARG A 104 2.19 -15.29 13.47
N LEU A 105 0.98 -15.60 13.03
CA LEU A 105 -0.05 -14.61 12.71
C LEU A 105 -0.51 -13.87 13.98
N ARG A 106 -0.72 -14.58 15.10
CA ARG A 106 -1.03 -13.97 16.39
C ARG A 106 0.05 -12.99 16.84
N MET A 107 1.30 -13.39 16.75
CA MET A 107 2.44 -12.53 17.11
C MET A 107 2.50 -11.30 16.21
N THR A 108 2.42 -11.48 14.90
CA THR A 108 2.39 -10.37 13.94
C THR A 108 1.25 -9.40 14.24
N HIS A 109 0.05 -9.91 14.50
CA HIS A 109 -1.11 -9.11 14.84
C HIS A 109 -0.91 -8.34 16.18
N SER A 110 -0.30 -8.95 17.19
CA SER A 110 0.04 -8.24 18.44
C SER A 110 1.06 -7.11 18.21
N ASN A 111 2.06 -7.33 17.34
CA ASN A 111 3.05 -6.33 16.97
C ASN A 111 2.41 -5.16 16.24
N VAL A 112 1.52 -5.44 15.28
CA VAL A 112 0.75 -4.40 14.56
C VAL A 112 -0.10 -3.59 15.53
N LYS A 113 -0.79 -4.25 16.48
CA LYS A 113 -1.56 -3.55 17.51
C LYS A 113 -0.69 -2.68 18.43
N MET A 114 0.50 -3.14 18.80
CA MET A 114 1.44 -2.35 19.59
C MET A 114 1.93 -1.13 18.82
N LEU A 115 2.30 -1.30 17.55
CA LEU A 115 2.72 -0.22 16.67
C LEU A 115 1.61 0.80 16.47
N GLN A 116 0.37 0.34 16.25
CA GLN A 116 -0.80 1.21 16.11
C GLN A 116 -1.03 2.05 17.39
N ARG A 117 -0.91 1.43 18.58
CA ARG A 117 -1.02 2.17 19.85
C ARG A 117 0.07 3.21 20.01
N HIS A 118 1.33 2.86 19.72
CA HIS A 118 2.45 3.80 19.78
C HIS A 118 2.27 4.97 18.79
N PHE A 119 1.79 4.68 17.57
CA PHE A 119 1.50 5.73 16.60
C PHE A 119 0.40 6.69 17.10
N GLN A 120 -0.69 6.15 17.63
CA GLN A 120 -1.83 6.94 18.09
C GLN A 120 -1.54 7.71 19.38
N ALA A 121 -0.87 7.09 20.36
CA ALA A 121 -0.63 7.66 21.67
C ALA A 121 0.58 8.59 21.71
N ASP A 122 1.65 8.27 20.97
CA ASP A 122 2.92 8.99 21.08
C ASP A 122 3.21 9.82 19.84
N THR A 123 3.19 9.17 18.66
CA THR A 123 3.65 9.81 17.42
C THR A 123 2.72 10.93 16.97
N LEU A 124 1.40 10.69 16.93
CA LEU A 124 0.43 11.71 16.52
C LEU A 124 0.43 12.95 17.43
N PRO A 125 0.37 12.82 18.77
CA PRO A 125 0.44 13.98 19.65
C PRO A 125 1.79 14.69 19.57
N TRP A 126 2.89 13.95 19.40
CA TRP A 126 4.21 14.56 19.23
C TRP A 126 4.29 15.40 17.95
N ILE A 127 3.77 14.91 16.82
CA ILE A 127 3.67 15.68 15.58
C ILE A 127 2.84 16.96 15.79
N GLN A 128 1.72 16.87 16.53
CA GLN A 128 0.90 18.05 16.84
C GLN A 128 1.67 19.07 17.70
N ARG A 129 2.43 18.63 18.70
CA ARG A 129 3.27 19.51 19.52
C ARG A 129 4.35 20.19 18.68
N LEU A 130 5.02 19.45 17.79
CA LEU A 130 6.01 20.02 16.88
C LEU A 130 5.41 21.09 15.97
N LYS A 131 4.25 20.83 15.36
CA LYS A 131 3.54 21.83 14.55
C LYS A 131 3.19 23.09 15.35
N GLN A 132 2.76 22.94 16.60
CA GLN A 132 2.48 24.08 17.47
C GLN A 132 3.75 24.86 17.83
N GLN A 133 4.85 24.17 18.12
CA GLN A 133 6.16 24.77 18.40
C GLN A 133 6.70 25.52 17.18
N GLU A 134 6.59 24.94 15.99
CA GLU A 134 6.96 25.58 14.72
C GLU A 134 6.20 26.90 14.53
N LEU A 135 4.87 26.88 14.68
CA LEU A 135 4.06 28.10 14.60
C LEU A 135 4.46 29.15 15.65
N ALA A 136 4.81 28.71 16.86
CA ALA A 136 5.28 29.62 17.91
C ALA A 136 6.65 30.24 17.57
N LEU A 137 7.57 29.44 17.03
CA LEU A 137 8.89 29.91 16.58
C LEU A 137 8.77 30.85 15.39
N GLN A 138 7.95 30.53 14.38
CA GLN A 138 7.67 31.42 13.25
C GLN A 138 7.13 32.78 13.72
N ARG A 139 6.21 32.79 14.69
CA ARG A 139 5.72 34.04 15.30
C ARG A 139 6.79 34.81 16.06
N ARG A 140 7.69 34.12 16.77
CA ARG A 140 8.82 34.75 17.48
C ARG A 140 9.83 35.34 16.50
N LEU A 141 10.16 34.60 15.44
CA LEU A 141 11.05 35.05 14.37
C LEU A 141 10.50 36.32 13.70
N LEU A 142 9.22 36.33 13.31
CA LEU A 142 8.57 37.52 12.76
C LEU A 142 8.64 38.73 13.70
N LYS A 143 8.51 38.53 15.02
CA LYS A 143 8.66 39.63 15.99
C LYS A 143 10.09 40.15 16.04
N ILE A 144 11.09 39.27 16.04
CA ILE A 144 12.50 39.65 16.05
C ILE A 144 12.84 40.40 14.77
N MET A 145 12.43 39.88 13.61
CA MET A 145 12.66 40.51 12.31
C MET A 145 12.09 41.93 12.24
N LYS A 146 10.86 42.12 12.75
CA LYS A 146 10.27 43.46 12.89
C LYS A 146 11.12 44.40 13.77
N ILE A 147 11.72 43.90 14.84
CA ILE A 147 12.60 44.71 15.71
C ILE A 147 13.90 45.05 14.99
N VAL A 148 14.49 44.08 14.30
CA VAL A 148 15.73 44.26 13.51
C VAL A 148 15.52 45.33 12.44
N GLU A 149 14.48 45.19 11.61
CA GLU A 149 14.11 46.20 10.60
C GLU A 149 13.91 47.58 11.24
N ALA A 150 13.25 47.66 12.40
CA ALA A 150 13.05 48.93 13.10
C ALA A 150 14.33 49.53 13.69
N LEU A 151 15.35 48.72 13.99
CA LEU A 151 16.65 49.20 14.48
C LEU A 151 17.56 49.63 13.34
N GLU A 152 17.61 48.85 12.25
CA GLU A 152 18.32 49.21 11.02
C GLU A 152 17.82 50.54 10.45
N ASN A 153 16.49 50.71 10.40
CA ASN A 153 15.84 51.95 9.94
C ASN A 153 15.96 53.13 10.93
N LYS A 154 16.42 52.92 12.18
CA LYS A 154 16.68 54.01 13.13
C LYS A 154 18.09 54.57 13.02
N GLY A 155 19.05 53.78 12.54
CA GLY A 155 20.44 54.21 12.33
C GLY A 155 20.62 55.03 11.06
N PHE A 156 19.77 54.81 10.05
CA PHE A 156 19.76 55.55 8.79
C PHE A 156 18.37 56.14 8.59
N ARG A 157 18.27 57.47 8.39
CA ARG A 157 17.03 58.11 7.90
C ARG A 157 16.81 57.74 6.44
N MET A 158 16.54 56.45 6.18
CA MET A 158 16.22 55.98 4.85
C MET A 158 14.77 56.37 4.54
N PRO A 159 14.51 57.03 3.39
CA PRO A 159 13.14 57.19 2.92
C PRO A 159 12.53 55.81 2.68
N LEU A 160 11.23 55.67 2.99
CA LEU A 160 10.51 54.41 2.76
C LEU A 160 10.75 53.92 1.34
N THR A 161 11.14 52.66 1.20
CA THR A 161 11.33 52.07 -0.12
C THR A 161 9.97 51.87 -0.80
N ASN A 162 9.93 51.87 -2.13
CA ASN A 162 8.69 51.64 -2.87
C ASN A 162 8.05 50.28 -2.52
N GLU A 163 8.86 49.28 -2.16
CA GLU A 163 8.41 47.94 -1.75
C GLU A 163 7.70 47.98 -0.38
N GLU A 164 8.20 48.77 0.57
CA GLU A 164 7.56 48.94 1.89
C GLU A 164 6.19 49.60 1.79
N VAL A 165 6.04 50.61 0.91
CA VAL A 165 4.75 51.26 0.65
C VAL A 165 3.76 50.25 0.08
N GLN A 166 4.19 49.43 -0.89
CA GLN A 166 3.35 48.37 -1.43
C GLN A 166 2.96 47.32 -0.38
N LEU A 167 3.89 46.92 0.50
CA LEU A 167 3.61 45.99 1.59
C LEU A 167 2.59 46.58 2.57
N ARG A 168 2.75 47.85 2.94
CA ARG A 168 1.80 48.58 3.79
C ARG A 168 0.40 48.57 3.16
N ASP A 169 0.28 48.89 1.89
CA ASP A 169 -1.02 48.92 1.20
C ASP A 169 -1.69 47.55 1.19
N LYS A 170 -0.92 46.48 0.93
CA LYS A 170 -1.40 45.09 1.04
C LYS A 170 -1.89 44.76 2.46
N LEU A 171 -1.14 45.13 3.50
CA LEU A 171 -1.51 44.91 4.89
C LEU A 171 -2.78 45.69 5.28
N VAL A 172 -2.91 46.94 4.84
CA VAL A 172 -4.11 47.76 5.08
C VAL A 172 -5.32 47.19 4.38
N ALA A 173 -5.18 46.72 3.13
CA ALA A 173 -6.26 46.06 2.40
C ALA A 173 -6.74 44.79 3.13
N MET A 174 -5.81 43.95 3.59
CA MET A 174 -6.14 42.76 4.39
C MET A 174 -6.80 43.12 5.73
N ALA A 175 -6.28 44.13 6.44
CA ALA A 175 -6.86 44.58 7.70
C ALA A 175 -8.28 45.11 7.53
N LYS A 176 -8.57 45.86 6.45
CA LYS A 176 -9.92 46.33 6.11
C LYS A 176 -10.87 45.17 5.81
N ARG A 177 -10.40 44.09 5.16
CA ARG A 177 -11.23 42.90 4.92
C ARG A 177 -11.60 42.15 6.21
N ILE A 178 -10.71 42.15 7.21
CA ILE A 178 -10.91 41.42 8.47
C ILE A 178 -11.64 42.26 9.53
N LYS A 179 -11.36 43.57 9.60
CA LYS A 179 -11.81 44.48 10.69
C LYS A 179 -12.59 45.70 10.21
N GLY A 180 -12.71 45.92 8.90
CA GLY A 180 -13.35 47.12 8.36
C GLY A 180 -14.85 47.17 8.63
N PRO A 181 -15.46 48.36 8.61
CA PRO A 181 -16.92 48.51 8.65
C PRO A 181 -17.51 47.86 7.40
N GLY A 182 -18.19 46.71 7.56
CA GLY A 182 -18.64 45.83 6.47
C GLY A 182 -17.93 44.47 6.40
N SER A 183 -16.97 44.18 7.28
CA SER A 183 -16.36 42.85 7.40
C SER A 183 -17.32 41.86 8.07
N ASP A 184 -18.00 41.08 7.24
CA ASP A 184 -18.97 40.09 7.71
C ASP A 184 -18.34 38.88 8.40
N LEU A 185 -17.02 38.69 8.37
CA LEU A 185 -16.40 37.44 8.82
C LEU A 185 -16.73 37.14 10.29
N SER A 186 -16.52 38.12 11.18
CA SER A 186 -16.83 37.95 12.61
C SER A 186 -18.32 37.69 12.84
N ARG A 187 -19.21 38.36 12.08
CA ARG A 187 -20.65 38.16 12.14
C ARG A 187 -21.07 36.78 11.62
N ARG A 188 -20.48 36.32 10.52
CA ARG A 188 -20.71 34.97 9.95
C ARG A 188 -20.21 33.89 10.89
N VAL A 189 -19.04 34.06 11.52
CA VAL A 189 -18.52 33.13 12.53
C VAL A 189 -19.45 33.08 13.74
N TYR A 190 -19.90 34.23 14.25
CA TYR A 190 -20.86 34.27 15.35
C TYR A 190 -22.20 33.62 15.00
N ASN A 191 -22.73 33.90 13.80
CA ASN A 191 -23.95 33.27 13.30
C ASN A 191 -23.81 31.76 13.09
N LEU A 192 -22.68 31.28 12.57
CA LEU A 192 -22.41 29.84 12.44
C LEU A 192 -22.32 29.17 13.82
N MET A 193 -21.66 29.83 14.78
CA MET A 193 -21.57 29.34 16.16
C MET A 193 -22.94 29.33 16.84
N SER A 194 -23.78 30.35 16.62
CA SER A 194 -25.13 30.37 17.18
C SER A 194 -26.02 29.32 16.54
N VAL A 195 -26.00 29.17 15.22
CA VAL A 195 -26.72 28.10 14.49
C VAL A 195 -26.26 26.72 14.95
N SER A 196 -24.95 26.48 15.07
CA SER A 196 -24.43 25.20 15.57
C SER A 196 -24.89 24.91 17.00
N ARG A 197 -24.83 25.89 17.90
CA ARG A 197 -25.32 25.73 19.29
C ARG A 197 -26.82 25.49 19.33
N VAL A 198 -27.60 26.17 18.49
CA VAL A 198 -29.05 25.97 18.39
C VAL A 198 -29.36 24.59 17.84
N LEU A 199 -28.65 24.12 16.81
CA LEU A 199 -28.81 22.76 16.27
C LEU A 199 -28.49 21.68 17.32
N VAL A 200 -27.45 21.89 18.14
CA VAL A 200 -27.09 20.99 19.25
C VAL A 200 -28.10 21.05 20.40
N SER A 201 -28.60 22.25 20.75
CA SER A 201 -29.51 22.45 21.89
C SER A 201 -30.97 22.13 21.57
N SER A 202 -31.37 22.20 20.29
CA SER A 202 -32.74 21.97 19.81
C SER A 202 -33.09 20.48 19.63
N GLY A 203 -32.20 19.53 19.91
CA GLY A 203 -32.54 18.11 19.91
C GLY A 203 -33.27 17.58 18.66
N GLY A 204 -32.83 17.95 17.45
CA GLY A 204 -33.16 17.19 16.23
C GLY A 204 -34.47 17.52 15.50
N ILE A 205 -34.62 18.74 14.96
CA ILE A 205 -35.67 19.03 13.94
C ILE A 205 -35.07 19.46 12.57
N GLY A 206 -33.74 19.45 12.39
CA GLY A 206 -33.14 19.99 11.15
C GLY A 206 -31.79 19.46 10.65
N GLY A 207 -31.28 18.33 11.17
CA GLY A 207 -30.21 17.53 10.55
C GLY A 207 -28.84 17.46 11.27
N PRO A 208 -27.98 16.47 10.95
CA PRO A 208 -28.27 15.25 10.20
C PRO A 208 -28.73 14.14 11.15
N VAL A 209 -29.84 13.49 10.79
CA VAL A 209 -30.19 12.13 11.22
C VAL A 209 -30.05 11.88 12.72
N TYR A 210 -31.16 12.03 13.44
CA TYR A 210 -31.47 11.07 14.50
C TYR A 210 -31.31 9.71 13.84
N VAL A 211 -30.16 9.04 14.03
CA VAL A 211 -30.02 7.64 13.64
C VAL A 211 -31.09 6.98 14.49
N PRO A 212 -32.19 6.48 13.90
CA PRO A 212 -33.05 5.59 14.64
C PRO A 212 -32.08 4.49 15.08
N SER A 213 -31.85 4.39 16.38
CA SER A 213 -31.10 3.26 16.91
C SER A 213 -31.76 2.02 16.31
N SER A 214 -31.03 1.36 15.41
CA SER A 214 -31.46 0.16 14.70
C SER A 214 -32.62 0.33 13.69
N ALA A 215 -32.42 1.12 12.63
CA ALA A 215 -32.73 0.51 11.33
C ALA A 215 -31.71 -0.63 11.19
N LYS A 216 -32.16 -1.88 11.04
CA LYS A 216 -31.27 -3.02 10.79
C LYS A 216 -30.57 -2.79 9.45
N VAL A 217 -29.50 -2.00 9.47
CA VAL A 217 -28.60 -1.87 8.32
C VAL A 217 -27.98 -3.23 8.16
N ASP A 218 -28.20 -3.81 6.99
CA ASP A 218 -27.67 -5.12 6.65
C ASP A 218 -26.14 -5.09 6.75
N GLU A 219 -25.58 -6.01 7.54
CA GLU A 219 -24.17 -6.04 7.87
C GLU A 219 -23.32 -6.40 6.65
N GLN A 220 -23.86 -7.19 5.72
CA GLN A 220 -23.21 -7.49 4.43
C GLN A 220 -23.13 -6.24 3.56
N SER A 221 -24.22 -5.48 3.46
CA SER A 221 -24.23 -4.19 2.75
C SER A 221 -23.19 -3.19 3.29
N ILE A 222 -22.87 -3.25 4.60
CA ILE A 222 -21.81 -2.42 5.20
C ILE A 222 -20.42 -2.91 4.77
N LEU A 223 -20.19 -4.22 4.76
CA LEU A 223 -18.91 -4.80 4.35
C LEU A 223 -18.63 -4.50 2.87
N ASP A 224 -19.64 -4.67 2.00
CA ASP A 224 -19.53 -4.34 0.58
C ASP A 224 -19.23 -2.85 0.38
N LEU A 225 -19.90 -1.97 1.13
CA LEU A 225 -19.64 -0.54 1.09
C LEU A 225 -18.23 -0.21 1.59
N GLN A 226 -17.75 -0.86 2.65
CA GLN A 226 -16.38 -0.69 3.14
C GLN A 226 -15.35 -1.13 2.11
N GLU A 227 -15.58 -2.25 1.41
CA GLU A 227 -14.70 -2.72 0.35
C GLU A 227 -14.64 -1.72 -0.80
N VAL A 228 -15.79 -1.25 -1.29
CA VAL A 228 -15.86 -0.24 -2.35
C VAL A 228 -15.16 1.05 -1.93
N LEU A 229 -15.37 1.51 -0.69
CA LEU A 229 -14.68 2.69 -0.16
C LEU A 229 -13.17 2.47 -0.10
N LEU A 230 -12.70 1.28 0.31
CA LEU A 230 -11.27 0.97 0.33
C LEU A 230 -10.68 1.04 -1.08
N GLN A 231 -11.32 0.39 -2.05
CA GLN A 231 -10.91 0.44 -3.45
C GLN A 231 -10.88 1.89 -3.98
N GLN A 232 -11.88 2.70 -3.67
CA GLN A 232 -11.92 4.10 -4.06
C GLN A 232 -10.81 4.92 -3.40
N THR A 233 -10.54 4.72 -2.11
CA THR A 233 -9.44 5.43 -1.43
C THR A 233 -8.08 5.06 -2.01
N GLU A 234 -7.87 3.79 -2.37
CA GLU A 234 -6.65 3.34 -3.03
C GLU A 234 -6.51 3.93 -4.44
N ALA A 235 -7.60 3.95 -5.22
CA ALA A 235 -7.63 4.57 -6.55
C ALA A 235 -7.33 6.07 -6.48
N VAL A 236 -7.93 6.79 -5.52
CA VAL A 236 -7.65 8.22 -5.28
C VAL A 236 -6.21 8.44 -4.85
N ALA A 237 -5.63 7.57 -4.01
CA ALA A 237 -4.23 7.66 -3.63
C ALA A 237 -3.30 7.43 -4.83
N LYS A 238 -3.61 6.45 -5.70
CA LYS A 238 -2.88 6.21 -6.95
C LYS A 238 -2.94 7.41 -7.89
N LEU A 239 -4.13 7.98 -8.12
CA LEU A 239 -4.31 9.20 -8.91
C LEU A 239 -3.54 10.38 -8.31
N GLY A 240 -3.59 10.55 -6.98
CA GLY A 240 -2.82 11.59 -6.29
C GLY A 240 -1.31 11.43 -6.49
N ASN A 241 -0.79 10.21 -6.54
CA ASN A 241 0.62 9.94 -6.83
C ASN A 241 0.99 10.22 -8.29
N VAL A 242 0.09 9.92 -9.24
CA VAL A 242 0.27 10.29 -10.66
C VAL A 242 0.30 11.81 -10.80
N LEU A 243 -0.69 12.52 -10.27
CA LEU A 243 -0.74 13.98 -10.32
C LEU A 243 0.48 14.65 -9.66
N LYS A 244 1.03 14.06 -8.59
CA LYS A 244 2.29 14.54 -7.97
C LYS A 244 3.52 14.30 -8.83
N ARG A 245 3.52 13.27 -9.70
CA ARG A 245 4.58 13.09 -10.70
C ARG A 245 4.39 14.11 -11.82
N ASP A 246 3.19 14.17 -12.39
CA ASP A 246 2.87 15.09 -13.48
C ASP A 246 3.12 16.56 -13.09
N ALA A 247 2.79 16.96 -11.85
CA ALA A 247 3.08 18.31 -11.36
C ALA A 247 4.59 18.60 -11.28
N ARG A 248 5.41 17.61 -10.89
CA ARG A 248 6.87 17.75 -10.90
C ARG A 248 7.42 17.77 -12.32
N ASP A 249 6.88 16.94 -13.21
CA ASP A 249 7.30 16.89 -14.62
C ASP A 249 6.95 18.21 -15.32
N LEU A 250 5.78 18.79 -15.03
CA LEU A 250 5.41 20.13 -15.48
C LEU A 250 6.34 21.21 -14.90
N GLU A 251 6.70 21.13 -13.63
CA GLU A 251 7.67 22.06 -13.02
C GLU A 251 9.01 22.02 -13.77
N ILE A 252 9.53 20.82 -14.06
CA ILE A 252 10.77 20.62 -14.83
C ILE A 252 10.66 21.20 -16.25
N ILE A 253 9.58 20.91 -16.97
CA ILE A 253 9.37 21.43 -18.32
C ILE A 253 9.26 22.97 -18.30
N THR A 254 8.63 23.54 -17.27
CA THR A 254 8.51 25.00 -17.14
C THR A 254 9.82 25.68 -16.73
N SER A 255 10.67 25.02 -15.93
CA SER A 255 12.00 25.53 -15.59
C SER A 255 12.93 25.47 -16.80
N ASP A 256 12.96 24.34 -17.53
CA ASP A 256 13.79 24.19 -18.73
C ASP A 256 13.43 25.23 -19.81
N ASN A 257 12.13 25.51 -19.98
CA ASN A 257 11.69 26.57 -20.91
C ASN A 257 12.13 27.97 -20.47
N LYS A 258 12.15 28.27 -19.16
CA LYS A 258 12.68 29.55 -18.66
C LYS A 258 14.18 29.67 -18.92
N ASP A 259 14.93 28.61 -18.68
CA ASP A 259 16.38 28.60 -18.92
C ASP A 259 16.70 28.79 -20.41
N ILE A 260 15.90 28.23 -21.32
CA ILE A 260 16.03 28.45 -22.78
C ILE A 260 15.76 29.91 -23.16
N ILE A 261 14.76 30.55 -22.56
CA ILE A 261 14.38 31.95 -22.81
C ILE A 261 15.44 32.92 -22.22
N GLU A 262 16.02 32.62 -21.06
CA GLU A 262 17.13 33.41 -20.50
C GLU A 262 18.42 33.23 -21.32
N SER A 263 18.69 32.03 -21.84
CA SER A 263 19.84 31.79 -22.73
C SER A 263 19.71 32.46 -24.11
N SER A 264 18.49 32.64 -24.62
CA SER A 264 18.25 33.33 -25.90
C SER A 264 18.25 34.85 -25.73
N GLY A 265 17.68 35.38 -24.65
CA GLY A 265 17.72 36.81 -24.33
C GLY A 265 19.14 37.36 -24.12
N ASN A 266 20.06 36.53 -23.62
CA ASN A 266 21.46 36.93 -23.44
C ASN A 266 22.29 36.91 -24.75
N ARG A 267 21.82 36.23 -25.81
CA ARG A 267 22.47 36.24 -27.13
C ARG A 267 22.08 37.46 -27.96
N ASP A 268 20.85 37.94 -27.81
CA ASP A 268 20.35 39.11 -28.55
C ASP A 268 20.92 40.44 -28.02
N ALA A 269 21.38 40.48 -26.77
CA ALA A 269 22.06 41.66 -26.20
C ALA A 269 23.47 41.90 -26.77
N PHE A 270 24.09 40.90 -27.42
CA PHE A 270 25.46 41.00 -27.94
C PHE A 270 25.56 41.53 -29.39
N PHE A 271 24.46 41.60 -30.15
CA PHE A 271 24.48 42.02 -31.55
C PHE A 271 23.98 43.46 -31.82
N GLY A 272 23.71 44.23 -30.76
CA GLY A 272 23.22 45.61 -30.86
C GLY A 272 24.25 46.69 -30.55
N ARG A 273 25.43 46.71 -31.21
CA ARG A 273 26.31 47.89 -31.22
C ARG A 273 26.42 48.44 -32.64
N PRO A 274 25.95 49.66 -32.93
CA PRO A 274 26.09 50.26 -34.25
C PRO A 274 27.55 50.64 -34.51
N ILE A 275 28.07 50.23 -35.67
CA ILE A 275 29.37 50.64 -36.20
C ILE A 275 29.29 52.12 -36.54
N VAL A 276 30.01 52.96 -35.80
CA VAL A 276 30.23 54.36 -36.15
C VAL A 276 31.27 54.40 -37.27
N SER A 277 30.82 54.78 -38.46
CA SER A 277 31.66 55.13 -39.60
C SER A 277 32.54 56.34 -39.28
N LEU A 278 33.86 56.14 -39.21
CA LEU A 278 34.83 57.24 -39.24
C LEU A 278 35.05 57.68 -40.69
N ASN A 279 34.65 58.91 -41.00
CA ASN A 279 35.25 59.73 -42.06
C ASN A 279 36.39 60.53 -41.42
N VAL A 280 37.63 60.28 -41.82
CA VAL A 280 38.68 61.20 -42.33
C VAL A 280 39.86 60.33 -42.75
#